data_AF-A0A2N2GQW4-F1
#
_entry.id   AF-A0A2N2GQW4-F1
#
_cell.length_a   1.000
_cell.length_b   1.000
_cell.length_c   1.000
_cell.angle_alpha   90.00
_cell.angle_beta   90.00
_cell.angle_gamma   90.00
#
_symmetry.space_group_name_H-M   'P 1'
#
loop_
_entity.id
_entity.type
_entity.pdbx_description
1 polymer ?
#
loop_
_entity_poly.entity_id
_entity_poly.type
_entity_poly.pdbx_seq_one_letter_code
_entity_poly.pdbx_strand_id
1 'polypeptide(L)'
;MSQAKKGDSVKIHYTGTLEDGKVFDSSAGRDPLGFTLGGGQVIVGFEEAVLGMAIGDKKKVTIPSHKAYGEKNEELVIEVPRNQVPPDLNPEVDQKL
;
A
#
# COMPACT_ATOMS: atom_id res chain seq x y z
N MET A 1 -19.27 -21.82 7.04
CA MET A 1 -18.81 -20.43 6.86
C MET A 1 -17.86 -20.42 5.68
N SER A 2 -18.10 -19.60 4.65
CA SER A 2 -17.19 -19.50 3.50
C SER A 2 -15.94 -18.74 3.93
N GLN A 3 -14.77 -19.35 3.81
CA GLN A 3 -13.49 -18.69 4.01
C GLN A 3 -12.96 -18.19 2.67
N ALA A 4 -12.28 -17.05 2.69
CA ALA A 4 -11.69 -16.46 1.51
C ALA A 4 -10.50 -17.30 1.01
N LYS A 5 -10.53 -17.69 -0.26
CA LYS A 5 -9.47 -18.47 -0.92
C LYS A 5 -9.02 -17.81 -2.22
N LYS A 6 -7.89 -18.28 -2.76
CA LYS A 6 -7.36 -17.81 -4.05
C LYS A 6 -8.42 -17.99 -5.15
N GLY A 7 -8.60 -16.96 -5.97
CA GLY A 7 -9.61 -16.87 -7.02
C GLY A 7 -10.93 -16.21 -6.57
N ASP A 8 -11.17 -16.06 -5.28
CA ASP A 8 -12.37 -15.37 -4.80
C ASP A 8 -12.24 -13.85 -4.99
N SER A 9 -13.36 -13.22 -5.35
CA SER A 9 -13.48 -11.76 -5.33
C SER A 9 -13.94 -11.32 -3.94
N VAL A 10 -13.14 -10.47 -3.29
CA VAL A 10 -13.39 -10.00 -1.92
C VAL A 10 -13.50 -8.48 -1.88
N LYS A 11 -14.24 -7.98 -0.91
CA LYS A 11 -14.39 -6.56 -0.61
C LYS A 11 -14.02 -6.33 0.85
N ILE A 12 -13.05 -5.45 1.11
CA ILE A 12 -12.55 -5.23 2.47
C ILE A 12 -12.45 -3.74 2.80
N HIS A 13 -12.84 -3.40 4.03
CA HIS A 13 -12.46 -2.12 4.61
C HIS A 13 -11.11 -2.25 5.33
N TYR A 14 -10.20 -1.30 5.10
CA TYR A 14 -8.87 -1.31 5.68
C TYR A 14 -8.46 0.08 6.15
N THR A 15 -7.44 0.11 7.01
CA THR A 15 -6.73 1.32 7.39
C THR A 15 -5.26 0.95 7.50
N GLY A 16 -4.44 1.57 6.66
CA GLY A 16 -3.00 1.43 6.65
C GLY A 16 -2.36 2.49 7.52
N THR A 17 -1.57 2.05 8.50
CA THR A 17 -0.80 2.93 9.38
C THR A 17 0.68 2.62 9.27
N LEU A 18 1.51 3.65 9.39
CA LEU A 18 2.93 3.50 9.64
C LEU A 18 3.18 3.04 11.09
N GLU A 19 4.41 2.66 11.43
CA GLU A 19 4.78 2.20 12.78
C GLU A 19 4.60 3.30 13.84
N ASP A 20 4.70 4.57 13.44
CA ASP A 20 4.44 5.74 14.27
C ASP A 20 2.94 6.02 14.49
N GLY A 21 2.05 5.21 13.90
CA GLY A 21 0.60 5.34 13.99
C GLY A 21 -0.02 6.30 12.98
N LYS A 22 0.78 6.98 12.14
CA LYS A 22 0.27 7.87 11.08
C LYS A 22 -0.47 7.05 10.04
N VAL A 23 -1.72 7.40 9.78
CA VAL A 23 -2.51 6.81 8.69
C VAL A 23 -1.94 7.32 7.37
N PHE A 24 -1.55 6.40 6.49
CA PHE A 24 -1.13 6.74 5.13
C PHE A 24 -2.25 6.51 4.10
N ASP A 25 -3.15 5.57 4.37
CA ASP A 25 -4.30 5.28 3.52
C ASP A 25 -5.42 4.60 4.33
N SER A 26 -6.68 4.84 3.96
CA SER A 26 -7.84 4.23 4.60
C SER A 26 -9.02 4.18 3.66
N SER A 27 -9.81 3.11 3.76
CA SER A 27 -11.13 3.04 3.11
C SER A 27 -12.28 3.44 4.02
N ALA A 28 -12.01 3.99 5.21
CA ALA A 28 -13.05 4.59 6.03
C ALA A 28 -13.69 5.78 5.29
N GLY A 29 -15.03 5.79 5.20
CA GLY A 29 -15.78 6.86 4.51
C GLY A 29 -15.84 6.74 2.98
N ARG A 30 -15.28 5.67 2.39
CA ARG A 30 -15.43 5.33 0.96
C ARG A 30 -15.84 3.86 0.78
N ASP A 31 -16.09 3.45 -0.46
CA ASP A 31 -16.38 2.06 -0.77
C ASP A 31 -15.24 1.10 -0.37
N PRO A 32 -15.55 -0.15 0.04
CA PRO A 32 -14.54 -1.14 0.32
C PRO A 32 -13.65 -1.41 -0.89
N LEU A 33 -12.38 -1.75 -0.64
CA LEU A 33 -11.47 -2.15 -1.69
C LEU A 33 -11.87 -3.54 -2.20
N GLY A 34 -12.28 -3.61 -3.47
CA GLY A 34 -12.57 -4.85 -4.17
C GLY A 34 -11.35 -5.37 -4.91
N PHE A 35 -10.96 -6.62 -4.68
CA PHE A 35 -9.86 -7.27 -5.39
C PHE A 35 -10.06 -8.79 -5.45
N THR A 36 -9.34 -9.44 -6.35
CA THR A 36 -9.32 -10.90 -6.48
C THR A 36 -8.13 -11.47 -5.73
N LEU A 37 -8.38 -12.41 -4.81
CA LEU A 37 -7.32 -13.05 -4.03
C LEU A 37 -6.40 -13.90 -4.91
N GLY A 38 -5.09 -13.71 -4.79
CA GLY A 38 -4.10 -14.36 -5.66
C GLY A 38 -3.95 -13.71 -7.03
N GLY A 39 -4.57 -12.54 -7.25
CA GLY A 39 -4.49 -11.79 -8.50
C GLY A 39 -3.28 -10.85 -8.60
N GLY A 40 -2.55 -10.63 -7.50
CA GLY A 40 -1.42 -9.71 -7.47
C GLY A 40 -1.84 -8.24 -7.64
N GLN A 41 -3.10 -7.93 -7.34
CA GLN A 41 -3.67 -6.58 -7.48
C GLN A 41 -3.34 -5.68 -6.28
N VAL A 42 -2.97 -6.29 -5.16
CA VAL A 42 -2.59 -5.62 -3.91
C VAL A 42 -1.27 -6.20 -3.42
N ILE A 43 -0.67 -5.55 -2.42
CA ILE A 43 0.60 -6.01 -1.85
C ILE A 43 0.49 -7.44 -1.31
N VAL A 44 1.57 -8.22 -1.46
CA VAL A 44 1.59 -9.65 -1.14
C VAL A 44 1.16 -9.92 0.30
N GLY A 45 1.68 -9.13 1.26
CA GLY A 45 1.32 -9.29 2.66
C GLY A 45 -0.16 -9.00 2.97
N PHE A 46 -0.81 -8.18 2.15
CA PHE A 46 -2.25 -7.89 2.29
C PHE A 46 -3.09 -9.06 1.77
N GLU A 47 -2.74 -9.64 0.63
CA GLU A 47 -3.40 -10.86 0.15
C GLU A 47 -3.25 -12.02 1.15
N GLU A 48 -2.02 -12.24 1.66
CA GLU A 48 -1.75 -13.26 2.68
C GLU A 48 -2.55 -13.04 3.96
N ALA A 49 -2.76 -11.77 4.36
CA ALA A 49 -3.51 -11.45 5.55
C ALA A 49 -5.00 -11.79 5.44
N VAL A 50 -5.57 -11.61 4.24
CA VAL A 50 -6.99 -11.85 3.92
C VAL A 50 -7.29 -13.32 3.62
N LEU A 51 -6.28 -14.09 3.20
CA LEU A 51 -6.42 -15.53 2.99
C LEU A 51 -6.96 -16.23 4.25
N GLY A 52 -8.04 -17.00 4.08
CA GLY A 52 -8.68 -17.75 5.15
C GLY A 52 -9.61 -16.94 6.06
N MET A 53 -9.74 -15.62 5.86
CA MET A 53 -10.71 -14.80 6.60
C MET A 53 -12.15 -15.17 6.21
N ALA A 54 -13.06 -15.12 7.18
CA ALA A 54 -14.50 -15.20 6.94
C ALA A 54 -15.12 -13.80 6.83
N ILE A 55 -16.33 -13.73 6.28
CA ILE A 55 -17.10 -12.48 6.20
C ILE A 55 -17.36 -11.95 7.62
N GLY A 56 -17.01 -10.68 7.85
CA GLY A 56 -17.15 -10.01 9.15
C GLY A 56 -15.92 -10.07 10.03
N ASP A 57 -14.91 -10.88 9.68
CA ASP A 57 -13.66 -10.93 10.43
C ASP A 57 -12.91 -9.60 10.35
N LYS A 58 -12.21 -9.29 11.44
CA LYS A 58 -11.29 -8.17 11.54
C LYS A 58 -9.93 -8.68 11.98
N LYS A 59 -8.88 -8.21 11.34
CA LYS A 59 -7.51 -8.62 11.62
C LYS A 59 -6.60 -7.41 11.58
N LYS A 60 -5.65 -7.35 12.51
CA LYS A 60 -4.52 -6.41 12.47
C LYS A 60 -3.27 -7.21 12.12
N VAL A 61 -2.55 -6.76 11.11
CA VAL A 61 -1.30 -7.39 10.65
C VAL A 61 -0.23 -6.33 10.50
N THR A 62 1.00 -6.70 10.81
CA THR A 62 2.18 -5.90 10.46
C THR A 62 2.82 -6.55 9.25
N ILE A 63 2.94 -5.80 8.15
CA ILE A 63 3.48 -6.31 6.89
C ILE A 63 4.88 -5.72 6.72
N PRO A 64 5.94 -6.55 6.60
CA PRO A 64 7.27 -6.04 6.34
C PRO A 64 7.36 -5.41 4.94
N SER A 65 8.23 -4.41 4.78
CA SER A 65 8.53 -3.68 3.54
C SER A 65 8.61 -4.57 2.31
N HIS A 66 9.40 -5.66 2.35
CA HIS A 66 9.56 -6.59 1.22
C HIS A 66 8.28 -7.34 0.79
N LYS A 67 7.24 -7.40 1.64
CA LYS A 67 5.90 -7.92 1.29
C LYS A 67 4.87 -6.80 1.04
N ALA A 68 5.29 -5.55 1.21
CA ALA A 68 4.51 -4.35 0.97
C ALA A 68 5.00 -3.64 -0.30
N TYR A 69 5.69 -2.51 -0.14
CA TYR A 69 6.14 -1.63 -1.23
C TYR A 69 7.65 -1.74 -1.52
N GLY A 70 8.33 -2.74 -0.94
CA GLY A 70 9.76 -2.95 -1.10
C GLY A 70 10.61 -2.17 -0.09
N GLU A 71 11.90 -2.43 -0.12
CA GLU A 71 12.90 -1.66 0.63
C GLU A 71 13.17 -0.32 -0.06
N LYS A 72 13.73 0.63 0.70
CA LYS A 72 14.25 1.86 0.13
C LYS A 72 15.30 1.51 -0.95
N ASN A 73 15.04 1.95 -2.17
CA ASN A 73 16.01 1.81 -3.25
C ASN A 73 16.87 3.08 -3.34
N GLU A 74 18.13 2.99 -2.93
CA GLU A 74 19.08 4.11 -2.99
C GLU A 74 19.43 4.52 -4.43
N GLU A 75 19.29 3.62 -5.40
CA GLU A 75 19.51 3.94 -6.82
C GLU A 75 18.42 4.86 -7.39
N LEU A 76 17.26 4.94 -6.74
CA LEU A 76 16.20 5.89 -7.09
C LEU A 76 16.40 7.27 -6.42
N VAL A 77 17.45 7.43 -5.61
CA VAL A 77 17.82 8.72 -5.02
C VAL A 77 18.91 9.35 -5.88
N ILE A 78 18.56 10.46 -6.52
CA ILE A 78 19.48 11.19 -7.40
C ILE A 78 19.78 12.58 -6.84
N GLU A 79 21.05 12.96 -6.88
CA GLU A 79 21.48 14.35 -6.69
C GLU A 79 21.47 15.04 -8.05
N VAL A 80 20.59 16.03 -8.23
CA VAL A 80 20.49 16.80 -9.46
C VAL A 80 21.19 18.14 -9.26
N PRO A 81 22.31 18.41 -9.95
CA PRO A 81 22.93 19.72 -9.95
C PRO A 81 21.95 20.81 -10.40
N ARG A 82 21.94 21.99 -9.76
CA ARG A 82 20.98 23.07 -10.05
C ARG A 82 20.98 23.52 -11.51
N ASN A 83 22.10 23.36 -12.23
CA ASN A 83 22.21 23.69 -13.65
C ASN A 83 21.50 22.70 -14.59
N GLN A 84 21.13 21.51 -14.11
CA GLN A 84 20.33 20.53 -14.85
C GLN A 84 18.83 20.71 -14.61
N VAL A 85 18.47 21.49 -13.58
CA VAL A 85 17.09 21.87 -13.28
C VAL A 85 16.74 23.08 -14.16
N PRO A 86 15.61 23.07 -14.90
CA PRO A 86 15.17 24.20 -15.69
C PRO A 86 15.21 25.52 -14.90
N PRO A 87 15.65 26.64 -15.51
CA PRO A 87 15.86 27.90 -14.81
C PRO A 87 14.57 28.54 -14.30
N ASP A 88 13.44 28.21 -14.91
CA ASP A 88 12.08 28.59 -14.54
C ASP A 88 11.47 27.69 -13.46
N LEU A 89 12.07 26.53 -13.20
CA LEU A 89 11.66 25.62 -12.14
C LEU A 89 12.43 25.93 -10.85
N ASN A 90 11.71 26.25 -9.78
CA ASN A 90 12.25 26.40 -8.43
C ASN A 90 11.65 25.30 -7.54
N PRO A 91 12.34 24.15 -7.38
CA PRO A 91 11.83 23.06 -6.56
C PRO A 91 11.76 23.43 -5.08
N GLU A 92 10.65 23.14 -4.44
CA GLU A 92 10.48 23.22 -2.99
C GLU A 92 10.61 21.83 -2.34
N VAL A 93 10.91 21.80 -1.03
CA VAL A 93 10.95 20.54 -0.27
C VAL A 93 9.58 19.87 -0.34
N ASP A 94 9.56 18.54 -0.54
CA ASP A 94 8.36 17.71 -0.71
C ASP A 94 7.54 17.97 -2.00
N GLN A 95 8.03 18.81 -2.92
CA GLN A 95 7.40 19.01 -4.21
C GLN A 95 7.54 17.77 -5.11
N LYS A 96 6.42 17.33 -5.68
CA LYS A 96 6.42 16.32 -6.75
C LYS A 96 6.68 17.03 -8.08
N LEU A 97 7.80 16.68 -8.72
CA LEU A 97 8.23 17.18 -10.02
C LEU A 97 7.78 16.26 -11.16
#